data_AF-A0A933S2G1-F1
#
_entry.id   AF-A0A933S2G1-F1
#
_cell.length_a   1.000
_cell.length_b   1.000
_cell.length_c   1.000
_cell.angle_alpha   90.00
_cell.angle_beta   90.00
_cell.angle_gamma   90.00
#
_symmetry.space_group_name_H-M   'P 1'
#
loop_
_entity.id
_entity.type
_entity.pdbx_description
1 polymer ?
#
loop_
_entity_poly.entity_id
_entity_poly.type
_entity_poly.pdbx_seq_one_letter_code
_entity_poly.pdbx_strand_id
1 'polypeptide(L)'
;MIRPLSDARGFTLLEVMIAIGILATALVALLGLRNRDVQLQSHARNLTQATLLARDLVFEAGLPGGSELGYLEGNFGDAYPGFGWQKQVNTFLIERVWQVDVAVTWGESERVAVTRFIEAPL
;
A
#
# COMPACT_ATOMS: atom_id res chain seq x y z
N MET A 1 56.48 -39.31 -23.79
CA MET A 1 55.41 -40.18 -23.24
C MET A 1 54.38 -39.27 -22.57
N ILE A 2 53.23 -39.04 -23.18
CA ILE A 2 52.19 -38.11 -22.68
C ILE A 2 51.00 -38.96 -22.22
N ARG A 3 50.65 -38.85 -20.95
CA ARG A 3 49.52 -39.55 -20.31
C ARG A 3 48.24 -38.78 -20.68
N PRO A 4 47.18 -39.40 -21.25
CA PRO A 4 45.91 -38.71 -21.39
C PRO A 4 45.29 -38.54 -20.00
N LEU A 5 45.04 -37.29 -19.62
CA LEU A 5 44.15 -36.94 -18.51
C LEU A 5 42.75 -36.80 -19.10
N SER A 6 41.97 -37.87 -19.06
CA SER A 6 40.55 -37.76 -19.42
C SER A 6 39.77 -38.89 -18.79
N ASP A 7 39.43 -38.72 -17.51
CA ASP A 7 38.32 -39.41 -16.87
C ASP A 7 37.08 -38.52 -17.02
N ALA A 8 36.57 -38.43 -18.25
CA ALA A 8 35.37 -37.65 -18.55
C ALA A 8 34.13 -38.47 -18.17
N ARG A 9 33.83 -38.52 -16.86
CA ARG A 9 32.57 -39.08 -16.36
C ARG A 9 31.44 -38.12 -16.72
N GLY A 10 30.56 -38.55 -17.61
CA GLY A 10 29.34 -37.82 -17.95
C GLY A 10 28.30 -37.86 -16.82
N PHE A 11 27.32 -36.97 -16.90
CA PHE A 11 26.18 -36.97 -15.98
C PHE A 11 25.35 -38.24 -16.14
N THR A 12 24.90 -38.80 -15.02
CA THR A 12 23.98 -39.94 -15.08
C THR A 12 22.58 -39.48 -15.48
N LEU A 13 21.79 -40.35 -16.11
CA LEU A 13 20.41 -40.05 -16.46
C LEU A 13 19.56 -39.71 -15.22
N LEU A 14 19.84 -40.39 -14.10
CA LEU A 14 19.19 -40.13 -12.81
C LEU A 14 19.47 -38.69 -12.32
N GLU A 15 20.70 -38.21 -12.48
CA GLU A 15 21.10 -36.88 -12.04
C GLU A 15 20.40 -35.78 -12.84
N VAL A 16 20.27 -35.96 -14.15
CA VAL A 16 19.51 -35.03 -15.02
C VAL A 16 18.03 -35.02 -14.65
N MET A 17 17.44 -36.19 -14.37
CA MET A 17 16.04 -36.29 -13.94
C MET A 17 15.80 -35.58 -12.60
N ILE A 18 16.70 -35.76 -11.63
CA ILE A 18 16.62 -35.05 -10.34
C ILE A 18 16.78 -33.55 -10.54
N ALA A 19 17.74 -33.11 -11.37
CA ALA A 19 17.95 -31.69 -11.66
C ALA A 19 16.72 -31.03 -12.28
N ILE A 20 16.08 -31.69 -13.27
CA ILE A 20 14.85 -31.21 -13.88
C ILE A 20 13.70 -31.18 -12.85
N GLY A 21 13.61 -32.17 -11.96
CA GLY A 21 12.63 -32.18 -10.88
C GLY A 21 12.79 -30.98 -9.92
N ILE A 22 14.02 -30.69 -9.50
CA ILE A 22 14.33 -29.52 -8.66
C ILE A 22 14.02 -28.22 -9.42
N LEU A 23 14.41 -28.14 -10.70
CA LEU A 23 14.12 -26.97 -11.53
C LEU A 23 12.62 -26.73 -11.68
N ALA A 24 11.84 -27.76 -11.97
CA ALA A 24 10.40 -27.66 -12.13
C ALA A 24 9.72 -27.16 -10.84
N THR A 25 10.11 -27.70 -9.68
CA THR A 25 9.57 -27.26 -8.38
C THR A 25 9.95 -25.81 -8.06
N ALA A 26 11.19 -25.41 -8.32
CA ALA A 26 11.64 -24.04 -8.14
C ALA A 26 10.86 -23.06 -9.04
N LEU A 27 10.62 -23.40 -10.30
CA LEU A 27 9.86 -22.55 -11.24
C LEU A 27 8.40 -22.35 -10.79
N VAL A 28 7.74 -23.41 -10.30
CA VAL A 28 6.37 -23.30 -9.76
C VAL A 28 6.35 -22.39 -8.52
N ALA A 29 7.31 -22.53 -7.61
CA ALA A 29 7.42 -21.67 -6.44
C ALA A 29 7.64 -20.19 -6.83
N LEU A 30 8.53 -19.92 -7.80
CA LEU A 30 8.80 -18.57 -8.29
C LEU A 30 7.56 -17.95 -8.97
N LEU A 31 6.81 -18.72 -9.75
CA LEU A 31 5.57 -18.25 -10.37
C LEU A 31 4.52 -17.88 -9.31
N GLY A 32 4.40 -18.69 -8.26
CA GLY A 32 3.52 -18.40 -7.12
C GLY A 32 3.91 -17.11 -6.38
N LEU A 33 5.21 -16.86 -6.19
CA LEU A 33 5.71 -15.63 -5.58
C LEU A 33 5.42 -14.40 -6.45
N ARG A 34 5.65 -14.50 -7.76
CA ARG A 34 5.37 -13.39 -8.69
C ARG A 34 3.92 -12.92 -8.65
N ASN A 35 2.96 -13.83 -8.55
CA ASN A 35 1.55 -13.46 -8.46
C ASN A 35 1.24 -12.70 -7.15
N ARG A 36 1.88 -13.07 -6.04
CA ARG A 36 1.71 -12.38 -4.76
C ARG A 36 2.34 -10.99 -4.77
N ASP A 37 3.53 -10.85 -5.36
CA ASP A 37 4.23 -9.57 -5.45
C ASP A 37 3.38 -8.50 -6.16
N VAL A 38 2.66 -8.88 -7.21
CA VAL A 38 1.77 -7.96 -7.95
C VAL A 38 0.64 -7.44 -7.08
N GLN A 39 -0.01 -8.32 -6.30
CA GLN A 39 -1.07 -7.92 -5.39
C GLN A 39 -0.54 -6.99 -4.28
N LEU A 40 0.59 -7.36 -3.66
CA LEU A 40 1.23 -6.52 -2.65
C LEU A 40 1.64 -5.15 -3.21
N GLN A 41 2.13 -5.10 -4.44
CA GLN A 41 2.48 -3.84 -5.09
C GLN A 41 1.24 -2.95 -5.29
N SER A 42 0.11 -3.50 -5.74
CA SER A 42 -1.13 -2.74 -5.89
C SER A 42 -1.63 -2.18 -4.55
N HIS A 43 -1.61 -3.00 -3.49
CA HIS A 43 -2.00 -2.58 -2.15
C HIS A 43 -1.08 -1.48 -1.61
N ALA A 44 0.24 -1.63 -1.74
CA ALA A 44 1.22 -0.62 -1.31
C ALA A 44 1.05 0.73 -2.04
N ARG A 45 0.73 0.68 -3.34
CA ARG A 45 0.41 1.89 -4.13
C ARG A 45 -0.86 2.56 -3.60
N ASN A 46 -1.93 1.80 -3.39
CA ASN A 46 -3.20 2.35 -2.88
C ASN A 46 -3.03 2.95 -1.48
N LEU A 47 -2.33 2.26 -0.58
CA LEU A 47 -2.03 2.75 0.76
C LEU A 47 -1.26 4.08 0.71
N THR A 48 -0.25 4.17 -0.16
CA THR A 48 0.53 5.39 -0.35
C THR A 48 -0.37 6.52 -0.85
N GLN A 49 -1.19 6.26 -1.87
CA GLN A 49 -2.11 7.24 -2.43
C GLN A 49 -3.15 7.71 -1.40
N ALA A 50 -3.79 6.78 -0.69
CA ALA A 50 -4.74 7.09 0.38
C ALA A 50 -4.09 7.95 1.48
N THR A 51 -2.84 7.66 1.84
CA THR A 51 -2.10 8.41 2.85
C THR A 51 -1.82 9.84 2.39
N LEU A 52 -1.45 10.04 1.12
CA LEU A 52 -1.23 11.37 0.55
C LEU A 52 -2.54 12.16 0.51
N LEU A 53 -3.63 11.55 0.02
CA LEU A 53 -4.95 12.17 -0.02
C LEU A 53 -5.44 12.56 1.38
N ALA A 54 -5.24 11.70 2.38
CA ALA A 54 -5.59 12.01 3.77
C ALA A 54 -4.80 13.20 4.31
N ARG A 55 -3.49 13.27 3.99
CA ARG A 55 -2.64 14.41 4.38
C ARG A 55 -3.07 15.70 3.71
N ASP A 56 -3.44 15.65 2.44
CA ASP A 56 -3.89 16.84 1.69
C ASP A 56 -5.21 17.37 2.27
N LEU A 57 -6.18 16.50 2.58
CA LEU A 57 -7.43 16.88 3.24
C LEU A 57 -7.21 17.49 4.63
N VAL A 58 -6.29 16.92 5.40
CA VAL A 58 -5.90 17.44 6.72
C VAL A 58 -5.16 18.77 6.61
N PHE A 59 -4.41 18.97 5.52
CA PHE A 59 -3.74 20.23 5.24
C PHE A 59 -4.77 21.31 4.92
N GLU A 60 -5.70 21.02 3.99
CA GLU A 60 -6.80 21.89 3.60
C GLU A 60 -7.67 22.29 4.80
N ALA A 61 -7.98 21.33 5.69
CA ALA A 61 -8.75 21.60 6.91
C ALA A 61 -8.06 22.59 7.86
N GLY A 62 -6.73 22.72 7.80
CA GLY A 62 -5.99 23.69 8.61
C GLY A 62 -5.91 25.10 8.01
N LEU A 63 -6.41 25.31 6.79
CA LEU A 63 -6.47 26.63 6.17
C LEU A 63 -7.64 27.44 6.72
N PRO A 64 -7.58 28.79 6.70
CA PRO A 64 -8.71 29.64 7.07
C PRO A 64 -9.95 29.28 6.25
N GLY A 65 -11.05 28.90 6.92
CA GLY A 65 -12.29 28.47 6.26
C GLY A 65 -12.27 27.05 5.68
N GLY A 66 -11.19 26.28 5.86
CA GLY A 66 -11.07 24.91 5.34
C GLY A 66 -11.77 23.83 6.17
N SER A 67 -12.29 24.20 7.34
CA SER A 67 -12.92 23.26 8.26
C SER A 67 -14.17 23.88 8.90
N GLU A 68 -15.24 23.07 8.92
CA GLU A 68 -16.48 23.35 9.62
C GLU A 68 -16.71 22.24 10.65
N LEU A 69 -17.28 22.57 11.80
CA LEU A 69 -17.62 21.58 12.82
C LEU A 69 -18.62 20.55 12.29
N GLY A 70 -18.42 19.28 12.65
CA GLY A 70 -19.32 18.20 12.31
C GLY A 70 -18.67 17.12 11.44
N TYR A 71 -19.54 16.32 10.82
CA TYR A 71 -19.17 15.20 9.97
C TYR A 71 -19.40 15.56 8.50
N LEU A 72 -18.40 15.32 7.67
CA LEU A 72 -18.44 15.48 6.23
C LEU A 72 -17.91 14.21 5.58
N GLU A 73 -18.53 13.80 4.48
CA GLU A 73 -18.05 12.67 3.68
C GLU A 73 -18.15 12.99 2.20
N GLY A 74 -17.37 12.29 1.39
CA GLY A 74 -17.37 12.47 -0.05
C GLY A 74 -16.43 11.53 -0.76
N ASN A 75 -16.14 11.86 -2.02
CA ASN A 75 -15.16 11.18 -2.84
C ASN A 75 -14.21 12.20 -3.47
N PHE A 76 -13.22 11.70 -4.19
CA PHE A 76 -12.22 12.51 -4.88
C PHE A 76 -12.51 12.68 -6.38
N GLY A 77 -13.75 12.43 -6.81
CA GLY A 77 -14.18 12.52 -8.20
C GLY A 77 -13.40 11.62 -9.16
N ASP A 78 -13.33 12.03 -10.42
CA ASP A 78 -12.68 11.28 -11.50
C ASP A 78 -11.14 11.24 -11.39
N ALA A 79 -10.54 12.11 -10.57
CA ALA A 79 -9.09 12.15 -10.37
C ALA A 79 -8.60 10.93 -9.58
N TYR A 80 -9.41 10.44 -8.64
CA TYR A 80 -9.07 9.27 -7.81
C TYR A 80 -10.30 8.36 -7.64
N PRO A 81 -10.70 7.64 -8.70
CA PRO A 81 -11.85 6.74 -8.65
C PRO A 81 -11.59 5.61 -7.64
N GLY A 82 -12.63 5.24 -6.89
CA GLY A 82 -12.56 4.18 -5.88
C GLY A 82 -11.98 4.61 -4.52
N PHE A 83 -11.61 5.88 -4.36
CA PHE A 83 -11.27 6.46 -3.06
C PHE A 83 -12.42 7.30 -2.52
N GLY A 84 -12.79 7.03 -1.28
CA GLY A 84 -13.73 7.83 -0.49
C GLY A 84 -13.03 8.55 0.65
N TRP A 85 -13.64 9.59 1.19
CA TRP A 85 -13.13 10.27 2.37
C TRP A 85 -14.25 10.59 3.36
N GLN A 86 -13.84 10.68 4.63
CA GLN A 86 -14.66 11.06 5.77
C GLN A 86 -13.84 12.02 6.61
N LYS A 87 -14.42 13.14 7.01
CA LYS A 87 -13.80 14.19 7.82
C LYS A 87 -14.72 14.48 9.00
N GLN A 88 -14.20 14.32 10.21
CA GLN A 88 -14.87 14.68 11.46
C GLN A 88 -14.11 15.82 12.11
N VAL A 89 -14.82 16.89 12.45
CA VAL A 89 -14.24 18.06 13.08
C VAL A 89 -14.99 18.30 14.39
N ASN A 90 -14.26 18.24 15.50
CA ASN A 90 -14.81 18.39 16.84
C ASN A 90 -14.05 19.48 17.60
N THR A 91 -14.74 20.12 18.54
CA THR A 91 -14.08 20.96 19.55
C THR A 91 -13.19 20.09 20.45
N PHE A 92 -12.04 20.62 20.85
CA PHE A 92 -11.14 19.93 21.79
C PHE A 92 -11.24 20.51 23.20
N LEU A 93 -10.65 19.83 24.18
CA LEU A 93 -10.64 20.23 25.59
C LEU A 93 -9.96 21.59 25.85
N ILE A 94 -9.11 22.03 24.92
CA ILE A 94 -8.40 23.31 24.99
C ILE A 94 -9.20 24.34 24.21
N GLU A 95 -9.47 25.50 24.82
CA GLU A 95 -10.12 26.61 24.13
C GLU A 95 -9.33 27.00 22.87
N ARG A 96 -10.07 27.30 21.79
CA ARG A 96 -9.53 27.61 20.46
C ARG A 96 -8.73 26.50 19.79
N VAL A 97 -8.95 25.23 20.16
CA VAL A 97 -8.39 24.08 19.42
C VAL A 97 -9.52 23.20 18.91
N TRP A 98 -9.49 22.87 17.62
CA TRP A 98 -10.34 21.86 17.00
C TRP A 98 -9.52 20.63 16.66
N GLN A 99 -10.11 19.45 16.85
CA GLN A 99 -9.57 18.18 16.39
C GLN A 99 -10.23 17.81 15.07
N VAL A 100 -9.41 17.59 14.05
CA VAL A 100 -9.82 17.13 12.72
C VAL A 100 -9.34 15.70 12.52
N ASP A 101 -10.27 14.78 12.40
CA ASP A 101 -10.03 13.38 12.05
C ASP A 101 -10.44 13.16 10.60
N VAL A 102 -9.49 12.79 9.75
CA VAL A 102 -9.74 12.43 8.34
C VAL A 102 -9.48 10.95 8.16
N ALA A 103 -10.40 10.25 7.50
CA ALA A 103 -10.21 8.89 7.04
C ALA A 103 -10.40 8.83 5.52
N VAL A 104 -9.49 8.17 4.82
CA VAL A 104 -9.61 7.83 3.41
C VAL A 104 -9.84 6.34 3.28
N THR A 105 -10.84 5.94 2.51
CA THR A 105 -11.25 4.55 2.30
C THR A 105 -11.03 4.14 0.85
N TRP A 106 -10.69 2.88 0.62
CA TRP A 106 -10.64 2.30 -0.72
C TRP A 106 -10.91 0.78 -0.66
N GLY A 107 -11.33 0.22 -1.79
CA GLY A 107 -11.76 -1.19 -1.83
C GLY A 107 -12.94 -1.45 -0.92
N GLU A 108 -13.04 -2.67 -0.39
CA GLU A 108 -14.19 -3.08 0.45
C GLU A 108 -14.04 -2.69 1.93
N SER A 109 -12.81 -2.61 2.45
CA SER A 109 -12.58 -2.41 3.90
C SER A 109 -11.27 -1.69 4.23
N GLU A 110 -10.49 -1.28 3.23
CA GLU A 110 -9.20 -0.66 3.50
C GLU A 110 -9.39 0.82 3.82
N ARG A 111 -8.73 1.29 4.88
CA ARG A 111 -8.80 2.67 5.33
C ARG A 111 -7.49 3.13 5.94
N VAL A 112 -7.19 4.42 5.76
CA VAL A 112 -6.12 5.12 6.48
C VAL A 112 -6.72 6.34 7.14
N ALA A 113 -6.34 6.61 8.39
CA ALA A 113 -6.83 7.75 9.15
C ALA A 113 -5.67 8.63 9.63
N VAL A 114 -5.90 9.93 9.60
CA VAL A 114 -4.97 10.97 10.05
C VAL A 114 -5.73 11.95 10.93
N THR A 115 -5.21 12.20 12.13
CA THR A 115 -5.74 13.17 13.08
C THR A 115 -4.82 14.38 13.14
N ARG A 116 -5.39 15.58 13.15
CA ARG A 116 -4.66 16.84 13.35
C ARG A 116 -5.42 17.77 14.28
N PHE A 117 -4.67 18.50 15.10
CA PHE A 117 -5.19 19.60 15.91
C PHE A 117 -4.92 20.91 15.20
N ILE A 118 -5.95 21.74 15.04
CA ILE A 118 -5.88 23.05 14.38
C ILE A 118 -6.42 24.13 15.32
N GLU A 119 -5.97 25.36 15.13
CA GLU A 119 -6.53 26.50 15.85
C GLU A 119 -7.94 26.81 15.34
N ALA A 120 -8.87 27.09 16.25
CA ALA A 120 -10.23 27.45 15.89
C ALA A 120 -10.23 28.83 15.18
N PRO A 121 -11.02 29.00 14.11
CA PRO A 121 -11.20 30.30 13.47
C PRO A 121 -11.74 31.35 14.48
N LEU A 122 -11.29 32.60 14.30
CA LEU A 122 -11.66 33.76 15.12
C LEU A 122 -13.13 34.15 14.95
#